data_AF-A0A0S3SDG7-F1
#
_entry.id   AF-A0A0S3SDG7-F1
#
_cell.length_a   1.000
_cell.length_b   1.000
_cell.length_c   1.000
_cell.angle_alpha   90.00
_cell.angle_beta   90.00
_cell.angle_gamma   90.00
#
_symmetry.space_group_name_H-M   'P 1'
#
loop_
_entity.id
_entity.type
_entity.pdbx_description
1 polymer ?
#
loop_
_entity_poly.entity_id
_entity_poly.type
_entity_poly.pdbx_seq_one_letter_code
_entity_poly.pdbx_strand_id
1 'polypeptide(L)'
;MEQAGISSFVLLPLLALGLLVEREENPERRKSRKSKTMSYDEVEIEDMEWNEELQAYTYPCPCGDLFQITKEDLKLGEEIARCPSCSLYITVVYNIEDFLADSDQNRRNKGLQPSKQQTVTVA
;
A
#
# COMPACT_ATOMS: atom_id res chain seq x y z
N MET A 1 -23.30 -31.58 -62.13
CA MET A 1 -23.65 -30.77 -63.31
C MET A 1 -25.12 -30.43 -63.19
N GLU A 2 -25.46 -29.28 -62.62
CA GLU A 2 -26.61 -28.51 -63.09
C GLU A 2 -26.42 -27.07 -62.63
N GLN A 3 -26.63 -26.17 -63.59
CA GLN A 3 -26.35 -24.74 -63.53
C GLN A 3 -27.67 -23.98 -63.68
N ALA A 4 -27.60 -22.71 -63.32
CA ALA A 4 -28.40 -21.58 -63.81
C ALA A 4 -29.61 -21.13 -62.95
N GLY A 5 -29.61 -19.84 -62.64
CA GLY A 5 -30.67 -19.15 -61.90
C GLY A 5 -30.33 -17.68 -61.63
N ILE A 6 -30.18 -16.92 -62.71
CA ILE A 6 -29.92 -15.48 -62.82
C ILE A 6 -30.95 -14.55 -62.16
N SER A 7 -30.44 -13.43 -61.65
CA SER A 7 -30.96 -12.06 -61.74
C SER A 7 -32.33 -11.71 -61.14
N SER A 8 -32.30 -10.91 -60.07
CA SER A 8 -33.15 -9.72 -60.03
C SER A 8 -32.45 -8.60 -59.27
N PHE A 9 -31.75 -7.77 -60.04
CA PHE A 9 -31.69 -6.34 -59.79
C PHE A 9 -33.11 -5.84 -59.47
N VAL A 10 -33.31 -5.14 -58.36
CA VAL A 10 -33.58 -3.70 -58.41
C VAL A 10 -33.85 -3.09 -57.02
N LEU A 11 -33.32 -1.86 -56.86
CA LEU A 11 -33.88 -0.71 -56.16
C LEU A 11 -34.02 -0.81 -54.62
N LEU A 12 -33.56 0.14 -53.81
CA LEU A 12 -32.90 1.44 -53.96
C LEU A 12 -32.44 1.84 -52.51
N PRO A 13 -31.70 2.94 -52.26
CA PRO A 13 -30.92 3.14 -51.04
C PRO A 13 -31.78 3.92 -50.03
N LEU A 14 -31.25 4.30 -48.88
CA LEU A 14 -31.42 5.65 -48.31
C LEU A 14 -30.76 5.71 -46.92
N LEU A 15 -29.72 6.54 -46.85
CA LEU A 15 -29.55 7.58 -45.82
C LEU A 15 -29.77 7.21 -44.35
N ALA A 16 -28.66 6.97 -43.67
CA ALA A 16 -28.33 7.62 -42.39
C ALA A 16 -26.80 7.77 -42.39
N LEU A 17 -26.20 8.91 -42.76
CA LEU A 17 -26.15 10.18 -42.03
C LEU A 17 -25.87 9.98 -40.52
N GLY A 18 -24.63 10.23 -40.12
CA GLY A 18 -24.14 10.18 -38.74
C GLY A 18 -22.65 9.83 -38.72
N LEU A 19 -21.73 10.73 -39.07
CA LEU A 19 -21.22 11.80 -38.20
C LEU A 19 -20.56 11.25 -36.93
N LEU A 20 -19.30 10.82 -37.06
CA LEU A 20 -18.20 11.00 -36.10
C LEU A 20 -16.96 10.42 -36.80
N VAL A 21 -16.03 11.23 -37.30
CA VAL A 21 -14.77 11.51 -36.59
C VAL A 21 -14.33 10.26 -35.80
N GLU A 22 -13.69 9.31 -36.49
CA GLU A 22 -12.78 8.37 -35.83
C GLU A 22 -11.59 9.20 -35.35
N ARG A 23 -11.79 9.83 -34.20
CA ARG A 23 -10.76 10.57 -33.47
C ARG A 23 -9.79 9.50 -33.02
N GLU A 24 -8.71 9.42 -33.78
CA GLU A 24 -7.48 8.69 -33.50
C GLU A 24 -7.26 8.56 -31.99
N GLU A 25 -7.12 7.31 -31.57
CA GLU A 25 -6.93 6.87 -30.20
C GLU A 25 -5.98 7.80 -29.46
N ASN A 26 -6.44 8.32 -28.32
CA ASN A 26 -5.58 8.98 -27.35
C ASN A 26 -5.09 7.91 -26.36
N PRO A 27 -3.93 7.26 -26.58
CA PRO A 27 -3.34 6.40 -25.58
C PRO A 27 -2.92 7.28 -24.39
N GLU A 28 -3.16 6.79 -23.18
CA GLU A 28 -2.63 7.32 -21.91
C GLU A 28 -3.47 8.39 -21.19
N ARG A 29 -4.80 8.27 -21.26
CA ARG A 29 -5.63 8.71 -20.14
C ARG A 29 -5.33 7.85 -18.91
N ARG A 30 -4.83 8.54 -17.86
CA ARG A 30 -4.81 8.21 -16.41
C ARG A 30 -3.43 7.83 -15.87
N LYS A 31 -2.55 8.83 -15.78
CA LYS A 31 -1.51 8.85 -14.74
C LYS A 31 -2.17 8.56 -13.39
N SER A 32 -1.81 7.40 -12.84
CA SER A 32 -1.66 7.14 -11.41
C SER A 32 -2.85 7.52 -10.54
N ARG A 33 -3.96 6.77 -10.65
CA ARG A 33 -4.72 6.46 -9.43
C ARG A 33 -3.87 5.46 -8.65
N LYS A 34 -2.84 5.94 -7.96
CA LYS A 34 -2.21 5.20 -6.86
C LYS A 34 -3.36 4.97 -5.89
N SER A 35 -3.92 3.76 -5.90
CA SER A 35 -4.90 3.30 -4.94
C SER A 35 -4.25 3.43 -3.57
N LYS A 36 -4.49 4.58 -2.93
CA LYS A 36 -4.05 4.88 -1.57
C LYS A 36 -4.77 3.88 -0.68
N THR A 37 -4.14 2.74 -0.42
CA THR A 37 -4.55 1.83 0.64
C THR A 37 -4.80 2.70 1.86
N MET A 38 -6.00 2.63 2.44
CA MET A 38 -6.44 3.58 3.46
C MET A 38 -5.81 3.24 4.82
N SER A 39 -4.48 3.36 4.92
CA SER A 39 -3.82 3.39 6.22
C SER A 39 -4.29 4.62 6.98
N TYR A 40 -4.51 4.44 8.28
CA TYR A 40 -4.94 5.53 9.15
C TYR A 40 -3.84 6.59 9.26
N ASP A 41 -2.59 6.15 9.43
CA ASP A 41 -1.41 7.00 9.51
C ASP A 41 -0.13 6.23 9.12
N GLU A 42 0.97 6.96 8.91
CA GLU A 42 2.32 6.42 8.64
C GLU A 42 3.23 6.82 9.80
N VAL A 43 3.67 5.86 10.61
CA VAL A 43 4.43 6.10 11.85
C VAL A 43 5.81 5.45 11.73
N GLU A 44 6.85 6.16 12.13
CA GLU A 44 8.21 5.61 12.15
C GLU A 44 8.38 4.63 13.31
N ILE A 45 9.12 3.54 13.09
CA ILE A 45 9.37 2.52 14.11
C ILE A 45 10.05 3.08 15.38
N GLU A 46 10.80 4.18 15.25
CA GLU A 46 11.47 4.88 16.35
C GLU A 46 10.50 5.58 17.31
N ASP A 47 9.28 5.88 16.85
CA ASP A 47 8.22 6.53 17.63
C ASP A 47 7.29 5.50 18.32
N MET A 48 7.48 4.21 18.03
CA MET A 48 6.74 3.12 18.67
C MET A 48 7.42 2.62 19.95
N GLU A 49 6.63 2.14 20.90
CA GLU A 49 7.14 1.59 22.15
C GLU A 49 7.35 0.08 22.03
N TRP A 50 8.57 -0.39 22.27
CA TRP A 50 8.92 -1.81 22.28
C TRP A 50 8.44 -2.49 23.56
N ASN A 51 7.66 -3.56 23.41
CA ASN A 51 7.25 -4.43 24.51
C ASN A 51 8.00 -5.77 24.43
N GLU A 52 8.89 -6.02 25.40
CA GLU A 52 9.71 -7.24 25.47
C GLU A 52 8.90 -8.51 25.79
N GLU A 53 7.79 -8.39 26.53
CA GLU A 53 6.94 -9.53 26.89
C GLU A 53 6.15 -10.04 25.69
N LEU A 54 5.71 -9.12 24.82
CA LEU A 54 4.94 -9.43 23.62
C LEU A 54 5.81 -9.55 22.36
N GLN A 55 7.10 -9.18 22.46
CA GLN A 55 8.02 -9.03 21.34
C GLN A 55 7.43 -8.20 20.18
N ALA A 56 6.73 -7.13 20.55
CA ALA A 56 5.96 -6.32 19.61
C ALA A 56 6.15 -4.82 19.87
N TYR A 57 6.11 -4.04 18.79
CA TYR A 57 6.05 -2.60 18.84
C TYR A 57 4.60 -2.15 18.99
N THR A 58 4.39 -1.23 19.92
CA THR A 58 3.06 -0.73 20.29
C THR A 58 2.94 0.78 20.07
N TYR A 59 1.76 1.24 19.65
CA TYR A 59 1.50 2.66 19.42
C TYR A 59 0.07 3.04 19.85
N PRO A 60 -0.15 4.22 20.48
CA PRO A 60 -1.46 4.63 20.96
C PRO A 60 -2.49 4.75 19.83
N CYS A 61 -3.62 4.06 19.97
CA CYS A 61 -4.73 4.12 19.03
C CYS A 61 -5.80 5.11 19.52
N PRO A 62 -6.38 5.95 18.65
CA PRO A 62 -7.46 6.88 19.02
C PRO A 62 -8.74 6.21 19.54
N CYS A 63 -8.88 4.88 19.39
CA CYS A 63 -10.02 4.14 19.95
C CYS A 63 -9.84 3.77 21.44
N GLY A 64 -8.66 4.00 22.02
CA GLY A 64 -8.36 3.72 23.43
C GLY A 64 -7.51 2.45 23.66
N ASP A 65 -7.20 1.71 22.60
CA ASP A 65 -6.30 0.54 22.62
C ASP A 65 -4.94 0.87 21.99
N LEU A 66 -4.11 -0.15 21.77
CA LEU A 66 -2.79 -0.03 21.18
C LEU A 66 -2.75 -0.74 19.82
N PHE A 67 -2.19 -0.08 18.82
CA PHE A 67 -1.71 -0.78 17.62
C PHE A 67 -0.54 -1.66 18.02
N GLN A 68 -0.45 -2.86 17.44
CA GLN A 68 0.62 -3.81 17.73
C GLN A 68 1.13 -4.46 16.44
N ILE A 69 2.46 -4.60 16.34
CA ILE A 69 3.16 -5.34 15.27
C ILE A 69 4.34 -6.10 15.86
N THR A 70 4.51 -7.37 15.47
CA THR A 70 5.58 -8.22 16.03
C THR A 70 6.91 -7.97 15.32
N LYS A 71 8.03 -8.17 16.02
CA LYS A 71 9.37 -8.06 15.40
C LYS A 71 9.55 -9.08 14.27
N GLU A 72 8.93 -10.26 14.39
CA GLU A 72 8.95 -11.30 13.36
C GLU A 72 8.28 -10.81 12.07
N ASP A 73 7.18 -10.07 12.20
CA ASP A 73 6.42 -9.51 11.08
C ASP A 73 7.24 -8.47 10.30
N LEU A 74 7.90 -7.57 11.04
CA LEU A 74 8.85 -6.60 10.47
C LEU A 74 10.05 -7.29 9.79
N LYS A 75 10.52 -8.41 10.33
CA LYS A 75 11.58 -9.22 9.67
C LYS A 75 11.12 -9.85 8.36
N LEU A 76 9.83 -10.15 8.24
CA LEU A 76 9.23 -10.72 7.03
C LEU A 76 8.87 -9.66 5.98
N GLY A 77 8.95 -8.37 6.32
CA GLY A 77 8.55 -7.28 5.44
C GLY A 77 7.11 -6.81 5.65
N GLU A 78 6.40 -7.27 6.67
CA GLU A 78 5.05 -6.79 6.98
C GLU A 78 5.16 -5.53 7.84
N GLU A 79 4.57 -4.44 7.36
CA GLU A 79 4.65 -3.09 7.93
C GLU A 79 3.30 -2.61 8.49
N ILE A 80 2.33 -3.51 8.64
CA ILE A 80 0.94 -3.16 8.94
C ILE A 80 0.65 -3.45 10.41
N ALA A 81 0.73 -2.42 11.26
CA ALA A 81 0.35 -2.55 12.67
C ALA A 81 -1.17 -2.49 12.81
N ARG A 82 -1.74 -3.49 13.48
CA ARG A 82 -3.19 -3.67 13.61
C ARG A 82 -3.63 -3.39 15.04
N CYS A 83 -4.79 -2.76 15.20
CA CYS A 83 -5.41 -2.59 16.52
C CYS A 83 -6.46 -3.68 16.74
N PRO A 84 -6.42 -4.42 17.86
CA PRO A 84 -7.37 -5.51 18.14
C PRO A 84 -8.82 -5.03 18.29
N SER A 85 -9.03 -3.76 18.65
CA SER A 85 -10.37 -3.25 18.99
C SER A 85 -11.06 -2.48 17.87
N CYS A 86 -10.31 -1.87 16.94
CA CYS A 86 -10.93 -0.93 15.99
C CYS A 86 -10.70 -1.22 14.51
N SER A 87 -10.16 -2.37 14.11
CA SER A 87 -9.93 -2.79 12.70
C SER A 87 -9.11 -1.82 11.84
N LEU A 88 -8.70 -0.68 12.41
CA LEU A 88 -7.78 0.28 11.85
C LEU A 88 -6.39 -0.34 11.78
N TYR A 89 -5.61 0.20 10.86
CA TYR A 89 -4.21 -0.14 10.70
C TYR A 89 -3.41 1.10 10.37
N ILE A 90 -2.17 1.13 10.87
CA ILE A 90 -1.17 2.13 10.52
C ILE A 90 -0.05 1.44 9.74
N THR A 91 0.61 2.20 8.88
CA THR A 91 1.81 1.77 8.17
C THR A 91 3.03 2.14 8.98
N VAL A 92 3.88 1.16 9.28
CA VAL A 92 5.10 1.36 10.08
C VAL A 92 6.28 1.55 9.13
N VAL A 93 6.91 2.71 9.17
CA VAL A 93 8.08 3.01 8.35
C VAL A 93 9.32 2.51 9.08
N TYR A 94 10.03 1.55 8.48
CA TYR A 94 11.28 1.00 9.00
C TYR A 94 12.24 0.58 7.89
N ASN A 95 13.51 0.38 8.26
CA ASN A 95 14.51 -0.21 7.38
C ASN A 95 14.65 -1.69 7.68
N ILE A 96 14.34 -2.55 6.71
CA ILE A 96 14.43 -4.02 6.87
C ILE A 96 15.86 -4.49 7.23
N GLU A 97 16.88 -3.74 6.79
CA GLU A 97 18.29 -4.03 7.09
C GLU A 97 18.59 -4.00 8.60
N ASP A 98 17.91 -3.15 9.36
CA ASP A 98 18.07 -3.04 10.82
C ASP A 98 17.63 -4.33 11.54
N PHE A 99 16.53 -4.92 11.06
CA PHE A 99 15.96 -6.15 11.61
C PHE A 99 16.65 -7.42 11.09
N LEU A 100 17.22 -7.39 9.89
CA LEU A 100 17.97 -8.50 9.30
C LEU A 100 19.40 -8.61 9.87
N ALA A 101 20.05 -7.48 10.19
CA ALA A 101 21.42 -7.43 10.68
C ALA A 101 21.63 -8.17 12.03
N ASP A 102 20.59 -8.29 12.84
CA ASP A 102 20.58 -9.02 14.12
C ASP A 102 20.85 -10.53 13.95
N SER A 103 20.66 -11.07 12.74
CA SER A 103 20.87 -12.49 12.43
C SER A 103 22.32 -12.84 12.06
N ASP A 104 23.12 -11.85 11.64
CA ASP A 104 24.50 -12.04 11.13
C ASP A 104 25.57 -11.40 12.03
N GLN A 105 25.18 -10.50 12.95
CA GLN A 105 26.08 -9.69 13.77
C GLN A 105 26.50 -10.33 15.11
N ASN A 106 27.00 -11.56 15.09
CA ASN A 106 27.89 -12.03 16.18
C ASN A 106 29.37 -11.70 15.91
N ARG A 107 29.74 -10.66 15.13
CA ARG A 107 31.17 -10.35 14.96
C ARG A 107 31.66 -8.91 14.91
N ARG A 108 30.90 -7.84 14.64
CA ARG A 108 31.51 -6.48 14.65
C ARG A 108 30.56 -5.35 15.05
N ASN A 109 30.49 -5.10 16.35
CA ASN A 109 30.60 -3.77 16.97
C ASN A 109 30.01 -2.56 16.18
N LYS A 110 28.82 -2.09 16.58
CA LYS A 110 28.31 -0.70 16.52
C LYS A 110 27.03 -0.71 17.38
N GLY A 111 26.83 0.12 18.39
CA GLY A 111 27.11 1.55 18.42
C GLY A 111 25.89 2.32 17.94
N LEU A 112 24.71 2.08 18.53
CA LEU A 112 23.54 2.94 18.37
C LEU A 112 22.68 2.93 19.66
N GLN A 113 22.92 3.93 20.50
CA GLN A 113 21.91 4.57 21.35
C GLN A 113 22.12 6.07 21.09
N PRO A 114 21.07 6.87 20.83
CA PRO A 114 20.20 7.26 21.94
C PRO A 114 18.77 7.69 21.55
N SER A 115 17.77 7.37 22.37
CA SER A 115 16.65 8.31 22.55
C SER A 115 16.06 8.19 23.94
N LYS A 116 16.60 9.00 24.86
CA LYS A 116 15.94 9.30 26.13
C LYS A 116 16.36 10.69 26.55
N GLN A 117 15.56 11.70 26.20
CA GLN A 117 15.48 12.99 26.89
C GLN A 117 14.34 13.83 26.30
N GLN A 118 13.12 13.58 26.77
CA GLN A 118 12.12 14.63 26.88
C GLN A 118 11.90 14.91 28.36
N THR A 119 12.71 15.82 28.89
CA THR A 119 12.48 16.41 30.21
C THR A 119 11.44 17.51 30.03
N VAL A 120 10.19 17.22 30.40
CA VAL A 120 9.15 18.25 30.49
C VAL A 120 9.25 18.85 31.90
N THR A 121 9.88 20.02 32.01
CA THR A 121 9.84 20.82 33.23
C THR A 121 8.58 21.68 33.18
N VAL A 122 7.63 21.41 34.08
CA VAL A 122 6.51 22.32 34.38
C VAL A 122 6.87 23.11 35.63
N ALA A 123 6.87 24.44 35.52
CA ALA A 123 6.89 25.40 36.62
C ALA A 123 5.75 26.39 36.41
#